data_AF-A0A2D2Q2G5-F1
#
_entry.id   AF-A0A2D2Q2G5-F1
#
_cell.length_a   1.000
_cell.length_b   1.000
_cell.length_c   1.000
_cell.angle_alpha   90.00
_cell.angle_beta   90.00
_cell.angle_gamma   90.00
#
_symmetry.space_group_name_H-M   'P 1'
#
loop_
_entity.id
_entity.type
_entity.pdbx_description
1 polymer ?
#
loop_
_entity_poly.entity_id
_entity_poly.type
_entity_poly.pdbx_seq_one_letter_code
_entity_poly.pdbx_strand_id
1 'polypeptide(L)'
;MTTNIAELVRARNYARQAAERVNGGLTRYRADQSMHGPVLQAPYVRNADGSYTFRVLGYRVTNGVPASTPSLETIVTVAADGRTTVDYNGPIRN
;
A
#
# COMPACT_ATOMS: atom_id res chain seq x y z
N MET A 1 9.02 -3.47 -21.34
CA MET A 1 7.92 -2.51 -21.14
C MET A 1 8.40 -1.46 -20.15
N THR A 2 8.39 -0.18 -20.53
CA THR A 2 8.83 0.91 -19.65
C THR A 2 7.74 1.22 -18.64
N THR A 3 8.07 1.30 -17.36
CA THR A 3 7.13 1.71 -16.32
C THR A 3 6.81 3.20 -16.47
N ASN A 4 5.53 3.54 -16.62
CA ASN A 4 5.10 4.93 -16.59
C ASN A 4 5.07 5.42 -15.14
N ILE A 5 5.98 6.34 -14.79
CA ILE A 5 6.13 6.85 -13.42
C ILE A 5 4.85 7.51 -12.91
N ALA A 6 4.10 8.22 -13.76
CA ALA A 6 2.87 8.89 -13.36
C ALA A 6 1.73 7.91 -13.04
N GLU A 7 1.67 6.77 -13.75
CA GLU A 7 0.74 5.69 -13.44
C GLU A 7 1.12 5.00 -12.14
N LEU A 8 2.40 4.69 -11.96
CA LEU A 8 2.88 4.04 -10.74
C LEU A 8 2.64 4.89 -9.49
N VAL A 9 2.83 6.22 -9.57
CA VAL A 9 2.52 7.15 -8.46
C VAL A 9 1.04 7.09 -8.10
N ARG A 10 0.16 7.10 -9.10
CA ARG A 10 -1.29 6.99 -8.89
C ARG A 10 -1.66 5.65 -8.27
N ALA A 11 -1.13 4.55 -8.81
CA ALA A 11 -1.38 3.21 -8.30
C ALA A 11 -0.92 3.04 -6.85
N ARG A 12 0.28 3.53 -6.50
CA ARG A 12 0.77 3.52 -5.12
C ARG A 12 -0.16 4.28 -4.17
N ASN A 13 -0.65 5.44 -4.59
CA ASN A 13 -1.57 6.23 -3.77
C ASN A 13 -2.90 5.52 -3.55
N TYR A 14 -3.45 4.84 -4.56
CA TYR A 14 -4.64 4.01 -4.41
C TYR A 14 -4.40 2.81 -3.49
N ALA A 15 -3.27 2.12 -3.64
CA ALA A 15 -2.89 1.02 -2.76
C ALA A 15 -2.78 1.47 -1.29
N ARG A 16 -2.08 2.59 -1.06
CA ARG A 16 -1.96 3.20 0.28
C ARG A 16 -3.32 3.53 0.88
N GLN A 17 -4.19 4.20 0.13
CA GLN A 17 -5.53 4.56 0.60
C GLN A 17 -6.40 3.33 0.89
N ALA A 18 -6.29 2.28 0.07
CA ALA A 18 -7.00 1.03 0.30
C ALA A 18 -6.54 0.34 1.60
N ALA A 19 -5.22 0.28 1.84
CA ALA A 19 -4.65 -0.25 3.07
C ALA A 19 -5.06 0.57 4.31
N GLU A 20 -5.01 1.91 4.22
CA GLU A 20 -5.47 2.79 5.30
C GLU A 20 -6.96 2.59 5.60
N ARG A 21 -7.80 2.49 4.56
CA ARG A 21 -9.25 2.31 4.71
C ARG A 21 -9.61 0.97 5.35
N VAL A 22 -9.03 -0.14 4.87
CA VAL A 22 -9.36 -1.48 5.39
C VAL A 22 -8.88 -1.70 6.83
N ASN A 23 -7.84 -0.97 7.25
CA ASN A 23 -7.28 -1.04 8.60
C ASN A 23 -7.85 0.02 9.56
N GLY A 24 -9.01 0.59 9.24
CA GLY A 24 -9.75 1.47 10.17
C GLY A 24 -9.38 2.95 10.09
N GLY A 25 -8.74 3.37 9.00
CA GLY A 25 -8.41 4.76 8.71
C GLY A 25 -7.20 5.29 9.48
N LEU A 26 -6.86 6.55 9.22
CA LEU A 26 -5.64 7.21 9.71
C LEU A 26 -5.56 7.35 11.25
N THR A 27 -6.69 7.16 11.95
CA THR A 27 -6.78 7.17 13.41
C THR A 27 -6.40 5.83 14.04
N ARG A 28 -6.37 4.76 13.24
CA ARG A 28 -6.05 3.39 13.67
C ARG A 28 -4.86 2.78 12.94
N TYR A 29 -4.48 3.34 11.80
CA TYR A 29 -3.45 2.80 10.93
C TYR A 29 -2.67 3.89 10.21
N ARG A 30 -1.36 3.70 10.04
CA ARG A 30 -0.51 4.46 9.11
C ARG A 30 0.28 3.50 8.24
N ALA A 31 0.26 3.72 6.93
CA ALA A 31 1.16 3.01 6.02
C ALA A 31 2.61 3.42 6.28
N ASP A 32 3.54 2.54 5.93
CA ASP A 32 4.97 2.81 6.12
C ASP A 32 5.54 3.83 5.12
N GLN A 33 6.73 4.33 5.44
CA GLN A 33 7.40 5.41 4.72
C GLN A 33 7.63 5.10 3.24
N SER A 34 7.80 3.83 2.87
CA SER A 34 7.93 3.40 1.46
C SER A 34 6.72 3.77 0.61
N MET A 35 5.54 3.94 1.22
CA MET A 35 4.32 4.35 0.54
C MET A 35 4.16 5.88 0.41
N HIS A 36 5.06 6.66 1.03
CA HIS A 36 5.08 8.13 1.00
C HIS A 36 6.27 8.71 0.23
N GLY A 37 7.39 7.99 0.18
CA GLY A 37 8.65 8.45 -0.43
C GLY A 37 8.70 8.40 -1.96
N PRO A 38 9.90 8.29 -2.56
CA PRO A 38 10.07 8.07 -3.99
C PRO A 38 9.30 6.82 -4.46
N VAL A 39 8.56 6.92 -5.56
CA VAL A 39 7.66 5.83 -5.99
C VAL A 39 8.40 4.54 -6.33
N LEU A 40 9.64 4.64 -6.81
CA LEU A 40 10.47 3.48 -7.13
C LEU A 40 11.00 2.74 -5.90
N GLN A 41 10.86 3.32 -4.70
CA GLN A 41 11.19 2.67 -3.43
C GLN A 41 9.99 1.96 -2.81
N ALA A 42 8.78 2.15 -3.35
CA ALA A 42 7.63 1.39 -2.91
C ALA A 42 7.80 -0.08 -3.31
N PRO A 43 7.47 -1.05 -2.45
CA PRO A 43 7.50 -2.46 -2.80
C PRO A 43 6.31 -2.81 -3.71
N TYR A 44 6.57 -2.97 -5.01
CA TYR A 44 5.55 -3.32 -5.99
C TYR A 44 6.00 -4.37 -7.01
N VAL A 45 5.02 -5.03 -7.61
CA VAL A 45 5.17 -5.85 -8.81
C VAL A 45 4.26 -5.26 -9.90
N ARG A 46 4.77 -5.11 -11.12
CA ARG A 46 3.95 -4.81 -12.30
C ARG A 46 3.53 -6.12 -12.94
N ASN A 47 2.23 -6.35 -13.03
CA ASN A 47 1.66 -7.59 -13.56
C ASN A 47 1.57 -7.55 -15.09
N ALA A 48 1.37 -8.73 -15.70
CA ALA A 48 1.30 -8.87 -17.16
C ALA A 48 0.07 -8.15 -17.77
N ASP A 49 -1.02 -8.02 -17.02
CA ASP A 49 -2.24 -7.32 -17.39
C ASP A 49 -2.15 -5.79 -17.23
N GLY A 50 -1.00 -5.27 -16.79
CA GLY A 50 -0.75 -3.85 -16.57
C GLY A 50 -1.19 -3.33 -15.20
N SER A 51 -1.75 -4.19 -14.33
CA SER A 51 -2.00 -3.83 -12.93
C SER A 51 -0.71 -3.76 -12.10
N TYR A 52 -0.79 -3.14 -10.94
CA TYR A 52 0.31 -3.07 -9.96
C TYR A 52 -0.11 -3.68 -8.64
N THR A 53 0.66 -4.62 -8.11
CA THR A 53 0.45 -5.19 -6.79
C THR A 53 1.47 -4.60 -5.82
N PHE A 54 1.00 -3.99 -4.73
CA PHE A 54 1.84 -3.39 -3.69
C PHE A 54 1.79 -4.20 -2.41
N ARG A 55 2.93 -4.27 -1.72
CA ARG A 55 3.01 -4.74 -0.33
C ARG A 55 3.07 -3.55 0.62
N VAL A 56 1.98 -3.26 1.30
CA VAL A 56 1.92 -2.15 2.26
C VAL A 56 2.17 -2.69 3.66
N LEU A 57 3.26 -2.25 4.30
CA LEU A 57 3.39 -2.43 5.75
C LEU A 57 2.72 -1.26 6.47
N GLY A 58 2.28 -1.50 7.69
CA GLY A 58 1.74 -0.40 8.48
C GLY A 58 1.72 -0.57 9.98
N TYR A 59 1.64 0.58 10.61
CA TYR A 59 1.71 0.82 12.04
C TYR A 59 0.30 0.98 12.58
N ARG A 60 0.00 0.29 13.68
CA ARG A 60 -1.20 0.59 14.46
C ARG A 60 -1.05 1.97 15.09
N VAL A 61 -2.15 2.72 15.14
CA VAL A 61 -2.21 4.04 15.77
C VAL A 61 -3.07 3.94 17.02
N THR A 62 -2.56 4.47 18.14
CA THR A 62 -3.30 4.59 19.40
C THR A 62 -3.17 6.02 19.89
N ASN A 63 -4.29 6.67 20.21
CA ASN A 63 -4.33 8.07 20.63
C ASN A 63 -3.58 9.02 19.68
N GLY A 64 -3.67 8.78 18.38
CA GLY A 64 -3.01 9.58 17.35
C GLY A 64 -1.53 9.31 17.15
N VAL A 65 -0.92 8.41 17.93
CA VAL A 65 0.50 8.06 17.85
C VAL A 65 0.66 6.70 17.14
N PRO A 66 1.40 6.63 16.02
CA PRO A 66 1.77 5.37 15.40
C PRO A 66 2.74 4.57 16.27
N ALA A 67 2.61 3.24 16.24
CA ALA A 67 3.58 2.33 16.84
C ALA A 67 4.97 2.52 16.23
N SER A 68 6.01 2.07 16.93
CA SER A 68 7.40 2.14 16.44
C SER A 68 7.72 1.11 15.36
N THR A 69 7.01 -0.02 15.35
CA THR A 69 7.19 -1.11 14.37
C THR A 69 5.89 -1.40 13.62
N PRO A 70 5.98 -1.74 12.32
CA PRO A 70 4.80 -2.18 11.59
C PRO A 70 4.38 -3.56 12.10
N SER A 71 3.07 -3.80 12.18
CA SER A 71 2.51 -5.07 12.67
C SER A 71 1.51 -5.69 11.68
N LEU A 72 1.21 -4.98 10.60
CA LEU A 72 0.22 -5.38 9.60
C LEU A 72 0.84 -5.32 8.22
N GLU A 73 0.45 -6.27 7.39
CA GLU A 73 0.72 -6.31 5.97
C GLU A 73 -0.61 -6.28 5.22
N THR A 74 -0.69 -5.40 4.22
CA THR A 74 -1.79 -5.38 3.26
C THR A 74 -1.21 -5.55 1.86
N ILE A 75 -1.68 -6.58 1.13
CA ILE A 75 -1.37 -6.74 -0.30
C ILE A 75 -2.53 -6.15 -1.09
N VAL A 76 -2.23 -5.19 -1.95
CA VAL A 76 -3.24 -4.50 -2.77
C VAL A 76 -2.85 -4.54 -4.23
N THR A 77 -3.71 -5.12 -5.06
CA THR A 77 -3.63 -5.03 -6.52
C THR A 77 -4.46 -3.85 -7.01
N VAL A 78 -3.87 -3.03 -7.87
CA VAL A 78 -4.48 -1.84 -8.46
C VAL A 78 -4.53 -2.02 -9.97
N ALA A 79 -5.73 -2.11 -10.52
CA ALA A 79 -5.96 -2.20 -11.96
C ALA A 79 -5.60 -0.89 -12.67
N ALA A 80 -5.42 -0.93 -13.99
CA ALA A 80 -5.06 0.25 -14.79
C ALA A 80 -6.10 1.39 -14.69
N ASP A 81 -7.36 1.06 -14.41
CA ASP A 81 -8.46 2.01 -14.17
C ASP A 81 -8.55 2.54 -12.73
N GLY A 82 -7.64 2.10 -11.85
CA GLY A 82 -7.57 2.53 -10.45
C GLY A 82 -8.43 1.72 -9.48
N ARG A 83 -9.19 0.71 -9.94
CA ARG A 83 -9.89 -0.20 -9.02
C ARG A 83 -8.88 -0.95 -8.15
N THR A 84 -9.21 -1.09 -6.86
CA THR A 84 -8.34 -1.74 -5.87
C THR A 84 -8.96 -3.05 -5.37
N THR A 85 -8.13 -4.08 -5.31
CA THR A 85 -8.46 -5.37 -4.69
C THR A 85 -7.48 -5.61 -3.55
N VAL A 86 -8.00 -5.90 -2.35
CA VAL A 86 -7.16 -6.27 -1.20
C VAL A 86 -7.02 -7.78 -1.22
N ASP A 87 -5.86 -8.25 -1.67
CA ASP A 87 -5.58 -9.69 -1.82
C ASP A 87 -5.20 -10.34 -0.48
N TYR A 88 -4.68 -9.54 0.45
CA TYR A 88 -4.36 -9.95 1.82
C TYR A 88 -4.41 -8.76 2.77
N ASN A 89 -4.88 -8.98 4.00
CA ASN A 89 -4.77 -8.02 5.09
C ASN A 89 -4.66 -8.74 6.44
N GLY A 90 -3.49 -8.69 7.07
CA GLY A 90 -3.24 -9.47 8.28
C GLY A 90 -1.85 -9.29 8.87
N PRO A 91 -1.43 -10.23 9.74
CA PRO A 91 -0.07 -10.26 10.28
C PRO A 91 1.00 -10.26 9.19
N ILE A 92 2.16 -9.67 9.45
CA ILE A 92 3.28 -9.69 8.51
C ILE A 92 3.74 -11.13 8.28
N ARG A 93 3.91 -11.50 7.01
CA ARG A 93 4.43 -12.82 6.58
C ARG A 93 5.90 -12.71 6.17
N ASN A 94 6.66 -13.78 6.43
CA ASN A 94 8.07 -13.93 6.04
C ASN A 94 8.19 -14.66 4.70
#